data_AF-A0A2V3IRA6-F1
#
_entry.id   AF-A0A2V3IRA6-F1
#
_cell.length_a   1.000
_cell.length_b   1.000
_cell.length_c   1.000
_cell.angle_alpha   90.00
_cell.angle_beta   90.00
_cell.angle_gamma   90.00
#
_symmetry.space_group_name_H-M   'P 1'
#
loop_
_entity.id
_entity.type
_entity.pdbx_description
1 polymer ?
#
loop_
_entity_poly.entity_id
_entity_poly.type
_entity_poly.pdbx_seq_one_letter_code
_entity_poly.pdbx_strand_id
1 'polypeptide(L)'
;MPGDGCPSFLRAVWNSLECKRAQGDISTSWIVTPRLYSLWALTSRVSTELFADCFNESGVLSAYCSIDVNDAAFSALGRWEDHESLIQGGAGNPPFDVQLISSIVRRFEMGVKRSSPYCRLVILPLGKRYKLTSHINSLTSEGELLVSARPGSFPFMNEQVLLSKEHHKPKPSKYQSLGIFVWCNREYLLEYSPPVDIEKLYQVCIDATLYTPEDVILHNDAFLRAFPLELRSSESMIATKQMQRGELVLIPPVSKQS
;
A
#
# COMPACT_ATOMS: atom_id res chain seq x y z
N MET A 1 36.91 -6.66 8.55
CA MET A 1 37.15 -8.04 9.00
C MET A 1 35.85 -8.84 8.88
N PRO A 2 35.86 -10.18 8.76
CA PRO A 2 34.66 -10.98 9.04
C PRO A 2 34.37 -10.85 10.54
N GLY A 3 33.30 -10.12 10.90
CA GLY A 3 32.95 -9.87 12.30
C GLY A 3 32.50 -8.44 12.60
N ASP A 4 32.84 -7.45 11.77
CA ASP A 4 32.44 -6.04 11.98
C ASP A 4 30.94 -5.79 11.70
N GLY A 5 30.29 -6.68 10.95
CA GLY A 5 28.88 -6.60 10.59
C GLY A 5 27.91 -7.00 11.71
N CYS A 6 28.31 -7.87 12.64
CA CYS A 6 27.39 -8.37 13.67
C CYS A 6 27.16 -7.35 14.81
N PRO A 7 28.19 -6.71 15.40
CA PRO A 7 27.99 -5.70 16.43
C PRO A 7 27.33 -4.42 15.91
N SER A 8 27.62 -4.01 14.67
CA SER A 8 27.02 -2.83 14.04
C SER A 8 25.55 -3.07 13.69
N PHE A 9 25.22 -4.24 13.14
CA PHE A 9 23.83 -4.65 12.92
C PHE A 9 23.04 -4.76 14.23
N LEU A 10 23.58 -5.43 15.26
CA LEU A 10 22.90 -5.57 16.55
C LEU A 10 22.67 -4.20 17.23
N ARG A 11 23.61 -3.26 17.08
CA ARG A 11 23.44 -1.89 17.54
C ARG A 11 22.37 -1.14 16.76
N ALA A 12 22.32 -1.30 15.43
CA ALA A 12 21.26 -0.72 14.60
C ALA A 12 19.88 -1.26 15.00
N VAL A 13 19.76 -2.58 15.18
CA VAL A 13 18.53 -3.22 15.68
C VAL A 13 18.14 -2.68 17.05
N TRP A 14 19.08 -2.59 17.99
CA TRP A 14 18.80 -2.04 19.32
C TRP A 14 18.32 -0.59 19.28
N ASN A 15 19.01 0.26 18.50
CA ASN A 15 18.65 1.67 18.34
C ASN A 15 17.26 1.83 17.71
N SER A 16 16.94 1.08 16.65
CA SER A 16 15.60 1.10 16.03
C SER A 16 14.52 0.60 17.01
N LEU A 17 14.80 -0.42 17.82
CA LEU A 17 13.87 -0.89 18.86
C LEU A 17 13.63 0.14 19.96
N GLU A 18 14.69 0.81 20.45
CA GLU A 18 14.57 1.87 21.45
C GLU A 18 13.81 3.08 20.91
N CYS A 19 14.11 3.51 19.68
CA CYS A 19 13.47 4.65 19.04
C CYS A 19 11.96 4.41 18.87
N LYS A 20 11.56 3.28 18.27
CA LYS A 20 10.15 2.93 18.07
C LYS A 20 9.40 2.72 19.38
N ARG A 21 10.07 2.20 20.41
CA ARG A 21 9.50 2.09 21.76
C ARG A 21 9.27 3.47 22.39
N ALA A 22 10.17 4.43 22.18
CA ALA A 22 10.04 5.79 22.71
C ALA A 22 8.96 6.59 21.97
N GLN A 23 8.82 6.39 20.65
CA GLN A 23 7.84 7.11 19.82
C GLN A 23 6.40 6.57 19.97
N GLY A 24 6.23 5.31 20.39
CA GLY A 24 4.90 4.70 20.45
C GLY A 24 4.31 4.39 19.07
N ASP A 25 5.12 4.48 18.00
CA ASP A 25 4.72 4.34 16.59
C ASP A 25 4.17 2.96 16.23
N ILE A 26 4.49 1.96 17.03
CA ILE A 26 3.92 0.60 16.99
C ILE A 26 2.37 0.61 17.01
N SER A 27 1.73 1.69 17.49
CA SER A 27 0.28 1.75 17.71
C SER A 27 -0.53 2.44 16.60
N THR A 28 0.09 3.04 15.58
CA THR A 28 -0.62 3.98 14.68
C THR A 28 -0.61 3.62 13.18
N SER A 29 0.35 2.83 12.70
CA SER A 29 0.43 2.33 11.32
C SER A 29 0.04 0.85 11.26
N TRP A 30 -0.76 0.45 10.26
CA TRP A 30 -1.17 -0.97 10.12
C TRP A 30 -0.29 -1.60 9.05
N ILE A 31 0.22 -2.81 9.32
CA ILE A 31 0.98 -3.59 8.34
C ILE A 31 0.03 -3.97 7.21
N VAL A 32 0.40 -3.63 5.97
CA VAL A 32 -0.36 -4.08 4.81
C VAL A 32 0.11 -5.47 4.43
N THR A 33 -0.81 -6.39 4.14
CA THR A 33 -0.42 -7.75 3.75
C THR A 33 0.46 -7.72 2.51
N PRO A 34 1.55 -8.50 2.45
CA PRO A 34 2.42 -8.60 1.27
C PRO A 34 1.66 -8.85 -0.04
N ARG A 35 0.56 -9.63 0.01
CA ARG A 35 -0.30 -9.90 -1.16
C ARG A 35 -0.88 -8.65 -1.80
N LEU A 36 -1.23 -7.64 -1.00
CA LEU A 36 -1.78 -6.40 -1.53
C LEU A 36 -0.69 -5.57 -2.22
N TYR A 37 0.53 -5.56 -1.68
CA TYR A 37 1.67 -4.96 -2.38
C TYR A 37 2.01 -5.70 -3.67
N SER A 38 1.91 -7.04 -3.70
CA SER A 38 2.08 -7.81 -4.94
C SER A 38 1.02 -7.44 -5.97
N LEU A 39 -0.24 -7.27 -5.55
CA LEU A 39 -1.31 -6.79 -6.41
C LEU A 39 -1.00 -5.41 -6.97
N TRP A 40 -0.56 -4.46 -6.14
CA TRP A 40 -0.25 -3.11 -6.57
C TRP A 40 0.98 -3.04 -7.47
N ALA A 41 2.02 -3.83 -7.20
CA ALA A 41 3.18 -3.98 -8.07
C ALA A 41 2.77 -4.55 -9.44
N LEU A 42 1.87 -5.53 -9.47
CA LEU A 42 1.36 -6.11 -10.71
C LEU A 42 0.47 -5.14 -11.50
N THR A 43 -0.47 -4.48 -10.83
CA THR A 43 -1.54 -3.72 -11.50
C THR A 43 -1.14 -2.29 -11.80
N SER A 44 -0.26 -1.69 -11.00
CA SER A 44 0.11 -0.28 -11.10
C SER A 44 1.63 -0.06 -11.03
N ARG A 45 2.46 -1.12 -11.09
CA ARG A 45 3.93 -1.04 -11.10
C ARG A 45 4.54 -0.16 -10.00
N VAL A 46 3.89 -0.07 -8.85
CA VAL A 46 4.48 0.62 -7.70
C VAL A 46 5.71 -0.14 -7.22
N SER A 47 6.74 0.59 -6.82
CA SER A 47 8.05 0.03 -6.49
C SER A 47 8.56 0.45 -5.11
N THR A 48 7.87 1.38 -4.46
CA THR A 48 8.29 1.96 -3.18
C THR A 48 7.17 1.93 -2.14
N GLU A 49 7.45 1.41 -0.95
CA GLU A 49 6.58 1.55 0.22
C GLU A 49 6.79 2.91 0.87
N LEU A 50 5.76 3.73 0.95
CA LEU A 50 5.86 5.13 1.40
C LEU A 50 5.85 5.27 2.93
N PHE A 51 5.19 4.33 3.60
CA PHE A 51 4.89 4.39 5.03
C PHE A 51 5.30 3.08 5.69
N ALA A 52 6.61 2.89 5.84
CA ALA A 52 7.18 1.69 6.43
C ALA A 52 8.36 2.02 7.34
N ASP A 53 8.87 0.99 7.98
CA ASP A 53 10.04 0.98 8.83
C ASP A 53 10.72 -0.39 8.72
N CYS A 54 11.93 -0.52 9.28
CA CYS A 54 12.71 -1.77 9.14
C CYS A 54 12.06 -3.04 9.75
N PHE A 55 10.95 -2.93 10.47
CA PHE A 55 10.21 -4.06 11.06
C PHE A 55 8.87 -4.34 10.39
N ASN A 56 8.35 -3.44 9.56
CA ASN A 56 7.04 -3.60 8.91
C ASN A 56 7.04 -3.45 7.39
N GLU A 57 8.20 -3.19 6.77
CA GLU A 57 8.36 -3.28 5.32
C GLU A 57 7.96 -4.68 4.81
N SER A 58 7.32 -4.75 3.64
CA SER A 58 6.64 -5.97 3.19
C SER A 58 7.56 -7.02 2.58
N GLY A 59 8.78 -6.65 2.20
CA GLY A 59 9.72 -7.45 1.41
C GLY A 59 9.30 -7.65 -0.05
N VAL A 60 8.19 -7.03 -0.50
CA VAL A 60 7.64 -7.20 -1.85
C VAL A 60 8.11 -6.10 -2.79
N LEU A 61 8.09 -4.85 -2.34
CA LEU A 61 8.51 -3.71 -3.15
C LEU A 61 10.03 -3.53 -3.08
N SER A 62 10.61 -2.94 -4.11
CA SER A 62 12.07 -2.81 -4.23
C SER A 62 12.70 -1.81 -3.24
N ALA A 63 11.89 -0.93 -2.65
CA ALA A 63 12.36 0.09 -1.73
C ALA A 63 11.27 0.44 -0.71
N TYR A 64 11.69 1.02 0.41
CA TYR A 64 10.77 1.59 1.39
C TYR A 64 11.30 2.90 1.96
N CYS A 65 10.38 3.75 2.40
CA CYS A 65 10.62 5.02 3.06
C CYS A 65 10.26 4.91 4.54
N SER A 66 11.11 5.48 5.39
CA SER A 66 10.93 5.53 6.84
C SER A 66 11.24 6.93 7.35
N ILE A 67 10.44 7.39 8.32
CA ILE A 67 10.69 8.64 9.04
C ILE A 67 11.80 8.48 10.09
N ASP A 68 12.10 7.24 10.52
CA ASP A 68 13.18 6.95 11.44
C ASP A 68 14.53 6.98 10.71
N VAL A 69 15.36 7.96 11.06
CA VAL A 69 16.71 8.11 10.50
C VAL A 69 17.61 6.90 10.77
N ASN A 70 17.32 6.11 11.82
CA ASN A 70 18.06 4.89 12.12
C ASN A 70 17.80 3.79 11.09
N ASP A 71 16.67 3.84 10.39
CA ASP A 71 16.32 2.85 9.37
C ASP A 71 17.17 2.99 8.10
N ALA A 72 17.97 4.06 7.97
CA ALA A 72 19.00 4.15 6.93
C ALA A 72 20.00 2.98 7.00
N ALA A 73 20.26 2.43 8.20
CA ALA A 73 21.09 1.24 8.37
C ALA A 73 20.48 -0.03 7.74
N PHE A 74 19.17 0.00 7.45
CA PHE A 74 18.40 -1.06 6.82
C PHE A 74 18.01 -0.69 5.36
N SER A 75 18.71 0.28 4.78
CA SER A 75 18.51 0.77 3.40
C SER A 75 17.19 1.51 3.17
N ALA A 76 16.56 2.05 4.22
CA ALA A 76 15.45 2.98 4.03
C ALA A 76 15.90 4.19 3.22
N LEU A 77 15.04 4.65 2.30
CA LEU A 77 15.30 5.86 1.51
C LEU A 77 15.21 7.15 2.34
N GLY A 78 14.82 7.08 3.61
CA GLY A 78 14.43 8.24 4.41
C GLY A 78 12.95 8.59 4.20
N ARG A 79 12.59 9.85 4.45
CA ARG A 79 11.20 10.32 4.37
C ARG A 79 10.73 10.39 2.93
N TRP A 80 9.58 9.78 2.62
CA TRP A 80 9.06 9.80 1.25
C TRP A 80 8.77 11.22 0.76
N GLU A 81 8.42 12.17 1.64
CA GLU A 81 8.17 13.56 1.27
C GLU A 81 9.39 14.24 0.66
N ASP A 82 10.59 13.88 1.14
CA ASP A 82 11.86 14.45 0.69
C ASP A 82 12.29 13.85 -0.65
N HIS A 83 11.76 12.67 -0.99
CA HIS A 83 12.07 11.91 -2.20
C HIS A 83 10.88 11.80 -3.16
N GLU A 84 9.80 12.56 -2.94
CA GLU A 84 8.55 12.41 -3.69
C GLU A 84 8.75 12.57 -5.21
N SER A 85 9.65 13.46 -5.63
CA SER A 85 9.96 13.71 -7.04
C SER A 85 10.69 12.54 -7.73
N LEU A 86 11.32 11.66 -6.96
CA LEU A 86 12.03 10.48 -7.46
C LEU A 86 11.15 9.23 -7.46
N ILE A 87 10.11 9.22 -6.63
CA ILE A 87 9.19 8.09 -6.49
C ILE A 87 8.05 8.25 -7.51
N GLN A 88 8.17 7.62 -8.67
CA GLN A 88 7.08 7.60 -9.66
C GLN A 88 5.87 6.83 -9.12
N GLY A 89 6.07 5.58 -8.68
CA GLY A 89 5.03 4.68 -8.17
C GLY A 89 5.26 4.30 -6.71
N GLY A 90 4.38 4.74 -5.83
CA GLY A 90 4.47 4.49 -4.38
C GLY A 90 3.18 3.91 -3.81
N ALA A 91 3.29 3.09 -2.77
CA ALA A 91 2.13 2.56 -2.07
C ALA A 91 2.33 2.47 -0.57
N GLY A 92 1.23 2.32 0.19
CA GLY A 92 1.34 1.97 1.59
C GLY A 92 0.12 2.33 2.43
N ASN A 93 0.32 2.41 3.74
CA ASN A 93 -0.72 2.71 4.70
C ASN A 93 -0.22 3.74 5.72
N PRO A 94 -0.59 5.02 5.57
CA PRO A 94 -0.11 6.05 6.49
C PRO A 94 -0.70 5.88 7.89
N PRO A 95 -0.05 6.45 8.92
CA PRO A 95 -0.65 6.56 10.25
C PRO A 95 -2.02 7.26 10.19
N PHE A 96 -2.99 6.76 10.96
CA PHE A 96 -4.36 7.27 10.97
C PHE A 96 -4.51 8.54 11.83
N ASP A 97 -3.85 9.60 11.39
CA ASP A 97 -3.99 10.96 11.92
C ASP A 97 -4.68 11.88 10.90
N VAL A 98 -5.62 12.70 11.36
CA VAL A 98 -6.45 13.54 10.48
C VAL A 98 -5.61 14.57 9.74
N GLN A 99 -4.71 15.28 10.44
CA GLN A 99 -3.91 16.35 9.85
C GLN A 99 -2.85 15.80 8.91
N LEU A 100 -2.23 14.67 9.29
CA LEU A 100 -1.29 13.96 8.45
C LEU A 100 -1.95 13.48 7.16
N ILE A 101 -3.11 12.82 7.25
CA ILE A 101 -3.86 12.39 6.06
C ILE A 101 -4.26 13.59 5.20
N SER A 102 -4.67 14.73 5.79
CA SER A 102 -4.92 15.96 5.02
C SER A 102 -3.71 16.37 4.18
N SER A 103 -2.53 16.38 4.82
CA SER A 103 -1.27 16.78 4.21
C SER A 103 -0.87 15.82 3.09
N ILE A 104 -0.99 14.51 3.34
CA ILE A 104 -0.71 13.45 2.38
C ILE A 104 -1.61 13.57 1.16
N VAL A 105 -2.93 13.63 1.35
CA VAL A 105 -3.90 13.72 0.25
C VAL A 105 -3.65 14.97 -0.60
N ARG A 106 -3.44 16.14 0.03
CA ARG A 106 -3.10 17.37 -0.72
C ARG A 106 -1.82 17.23 -1.53
N ARG A 107 -0.78 16.59 -0.99
CA ARG A 107 0.46 16.32 -1.73
C ARG A 107 0.21 15.39 -2.91
N PHE A 108 -0.58 14.34 -2.73
CA PHE A 108 -0.91 13.41 -3.80
C PHE A 108 -1.70 14.09 -4.94
N GLU A 109 -2.66 14.95 -4.62
CA GLU A 109 -3.38 15.73 -5.63
C GLU A 109 -2.47 16.70 -6.38
N MET A 110 -1.53 17.36 -5.69
CA MET A 110 -0.52 18.18 -6.36
C MET A 110 0.40 17.33 -7.23
N GLY A 111 0.70 16.09 -6.82
CA GLY A 111 1.51 15.14 -7.57
C GLY A 111 0.87 14.71 -8.89
N VAL A 112 -0.41 14.34 -8.88
CA VAL A 112 -1.16 13.94 -10.09
C VAL A 112 -1.22 15.06 -11.13
N LYS A 113 -1.20 16.32 -10.69
CA LYS A 113 -1.21 17.50 -11.59
C LYS A 113 0.14 17.79 -12.25
N ARG A 114 1.22 17.07 -11.88
CA ARG A 114 2.54 17.22 -12.51
C ARG A 114 2.56 16.50 -13.86
N SER A 115 3.42 16.97 -14.76
CA SER A 115 3.66 16.33 -16.06
C SER A 115 4.61 15.12 -16.00
N SER A 116 5.17 14.82 -14.83
CA SER A 116 6.01 13.64 -14.60
C SER A 116 5.14 12.45 -14.17
N PRO A 117 5.48 11.20 -14.56
CA PRO A 117 4.79 9.99 -14.09
C PRO A 117 4.60 9.96 -12.58
N TYR A 118 3.35 9.83 -12.13
CA TYR A 118 2.98 9.81 -10.71
C TYR A 118 1.83 8.86 -10.42
N CYS A 119 2.04 7.91 -9.50
CA CYS A 119 1.02 7.00 -8.99
C CYS A 119 1.18 6.75 -7.48
N ARG A 120 0.08 6.84 -6.73
CA ARG A 120 0.01 6.56 -5.28
C ARG A 120 -1.16 5.65 -4.98
N LEU A 121 -0.90 4.53 -4.33
CA LEU A 121 -1.91 3.58 -3.86
C LEU A 121 -1.87 3.48 -2.35
N VAL A 122 -2.94 3.87 -1.66
CA VAL A 122 -2.95 3.85 -0.20
C VAL A 122 -4.22 3.27 0.39
N ILE A 123 -4.07 2.64 1.55
CA ILE A 123 -5.20 2.28 2.40
C ILE A 123 -5.51 3.45 3.33
N LEU A 124 -6.77 3.88 3.37
CA LEU A 124 -7.24 4.92 4.29
C LEU A 124 -8.51 4.49 5.00
N PRO A 125 -8.77 4.99 6.22
CA PRO A 125 -9.96 4.63 6.97
C PRO A 125 -11.19 5.41 6.50
N LEU A 126 -12.31 4.69 6.40
CA LEU A 126 -13.63 5.19 6.02
C LEU A 126 -14.62 5.23 7.21
N GLY A 127 -14.17 4.94 8.43
CA GLY A 127 -15.02 4.95 9.62
C GLY A 127 -15.23 6.32 10.26
N LYS A 128 -16.30 6.43 11.07
CA LYS A 128 -16.65 7.65 11.80
C LYS A 128 -15.69 8.03 12.92
N ARG A 129 -14.85 7.09 13.39
CA ARG A 129 -13.99 7.27 14.58
C ARG A 129 -13.07 8.49 14.48
N TYR A 130 -12.55 8.76 13.29
CA TYR A 130 -11.65 9.88 13.03
C TYR A 130 -12.27 10.95 12.12
N LYS A 131 -13.54 10.79 11.73
CA LYS A 131 -14.21 11.63 10.70
C LYS A 131 -13.41 11.76 9.39
N LEU A 132 -12.55 10.78 9.11
CA LEU A 132 -11.63 10.80 7.98
C LEU A 132 -12.36 10.67 6.64
N THR A 133 -13.49 9.97 6.58
CA THR A 133 -14.27 9.82 5.33
C THR A 133 -14.78 11.13 4.78
N SER A 134 -15.48 11.93 5.61
CA SER A 134 -15.98 13.24 5.19
C SER A 134 -14.83 14.16 4.81
N HIS A 135 -13.70 14.00 5.49
CA HIS A 135 -12.50 14.78 5.26
C HIS A 135 -11.83 14.40 3.93
N ILE A 136 -11.57 13.12 3.68
CA ILE A 136 -11.03 12.59 2.44
C ILE A 136 -11.94 12.95 1.28
N ASN A 137 -13.26 12.74 1.40
CA ASN A 137 -14.23 13.10 0.36
C ASN A 137 -14.24 14.61 0.05
N SER A 138 -13.98 15.47 1.05
CA SER A 138 -13.89 16.91 0.85
C SER A 138 -12.57 17.36 0.23
N LEU A 139 -11.51 16.55 0.39
CA LEU A 139 -10.19 16.85 -0.15
C LEU A 139 -9.98 16.23 -1.52
N THR A 140 -10.56 15.08 -1.82
CA THR A 140 -10.27 14.32 -3.04
C THR A 140 -11.06 14.83 -4.23
N SER A 141 -10.38 15.56 -5.10
CA SER A 141 -10.83 15.94 -6.44
C SER A 141 -10.27 15.00 -7.51
N GLU A 142 -9.07 14.46 -7.30
CA GLU A 142 -8.34 13.63 -8.28
C GLU A 142 -8.17 12.17 -7.85
N GLY A 143 -8.42 11.86 -6.58
CA GLY A 143 -8.24 10.52 -6.03
C GLY A 143 -9.47 9.65 -6.18
N GLU A 144 -9.28 8.38 -6.54
CA GLU A 144 -10.34 7.42 -6.78
C GLU A 144 -10.37 6.34 -5.69
N LEU A 145 -11.55 6.11 -5.10
CA LEU A 145 -11.80 5.01 -4.16
C LEU A 145 -12.08 3.74 -4.95
N LEU A 146 -11.09 2.86 -5.07
CA LEU A 146 -11.20 1.61 -5.84
C LEU A 146 -11.98 0.54 -5.10
N VAL A 147 -11.73 0.40 -3.79
CA VAL A 147 -12.30 -0.67 -2.96
C VAL A 147 -12.73 -0.09 -1.63
N SER A 148 -13.89 -0.50 -1.10
CA SER A 148 -14.27 -0.25 0.28
C SER A 148 -14.64 -1.55 0.98
N ALA A 149 -14.17 -1.73 2.22
CA ALA A 149 -14.49 -2.89 3.06
C ALA A 149 -15.07 -2.44 4.40
N ARG A 150 -15.97 -3.25 4.96
CA ARG A 150 -16.54 -3.01 6.29
C ARG A 150 -15.52 -3.26 7.41
N PRO A 151 -15.82 -2.80 8.65
CA PRO A 151 -15.00 -3.13 9.81
C PRO A 151 -14.84 -4.64 9.97
N GLY A 152 -13.62 -5.11 10.20
CA GLY A 152 -13.32 -6.53 10.43
C GLY A 152 -13.04 -7.38 9.18
N SER A 153 -13.20 -6.84 7.96
CA SER A 153 -12.97 -7.60 6.72
C SER A 153 -11.49 -7.90 6.44
N PHE A 154 -10.56 -7.04 6.89
CA PHE A 154 -9.13 -7.20 6.60
C PHE A 154 -8.38 -7.98 7.69
N PRO A 155 -7.46 -8.91 7.31
CA PRO A 155 -6.72 -9.72 8.27
C PRO A 155 -5.68 -8.95 9.06
N PHE A 156 -5.15 -7.86 8.49
CA PHE A 156 -4.15 -7.03 9.16
C PHE A 156 -4.70 -6.23 10.35
N MET A 157 -6.00 -6.30 10.63
CA MET A 157 -6.56 -5.88 11.92
C MET A 157 -6.06 -6.75 13.09
N ASN A 158 -5.62 -7.99 12.81
CA ASN A 158 -4.98 -8.87 13.78
C ASN A 158 -3.45 -8.67 13.84
N GLU A 159 -2.83 -8.02 12.86
CA GLU A 159 -1.39 -7.71 12.92
C GLU A 159 -1.11 -6.42 13.71
N GLN A 160 -2.14 -5.61 13.98
CA GLN A 160 -2.14 -4.58 15.03
C GLN A 160 -1.89 -5.14 16.45
N VAL A 161 -2.05 -6.45 16.63
CA VAL A 161 -2.24 -7.05 17.96
C VAL A 161 -0.94 -7.54 18.58
N LEU A 162 0.09 -7.86 17.78
CA LEU A 162 1.28 -8.55 18.31
C LEU A 162 2.26 -7.66 19.09
N LEU A 163 2.09 -6.33 19.04
CA LEU A 163 3.03 -5.41 19.69
C LEU A 163 2.41 -4.49 20.76
N SER A 164 1.09 -4.54 20.97
CA SER A 164 0.41 -3.88 22.09
C SER A 164 0.19 -4.86 23.24
N LYS A 165 0.76 -4.57 24.42
CA LYS A 165 0.59 -5.37 25.64
C LYS A 165 -0.88 -5.54 26.08
N GLU A 166 -1.80 -4.74 25.57
CA GLU A 166 -3.18 -4.70 26.07
C GLU A 166 -4.20 -5.47 25.21
N HIS A 167 -3.84 -5.99 24.04
CA HIS A 167 -4.83 -6.34 23.01
C HIS A 167 -4.78 -7.78 22.49
N HIS A 168 -4.48 -8.78 23.34
CA HIS A 168 -4.48 -10.23 23.05
C HIS A 168 -5.76 -10.85 22.41
N LYS A 169 -6.81 -10.08 22.12
CA LYS A 169 -8.02 -10.55 21.43
C LYS A 169 -8.50 -9.50 20.42
N PRO A 170 -8.98 -9.92 19.22
CA PRO A 170 -9.66 -9.05 18.29
C PRO A 170 -10.80 -8.31 19.00
N LYS A 171 -10.92 -6.98 18.78
CA LYS A 171 -12.03 -6.18 19.32
C LYS A 171 -12.82 -5.59 18.15
N PRO A 172 -13.82 -6.33 17.61
CA PRO A 172 -14.59 -5.92 16.44
C PRO A 172 -15.19 -4.52 16.53
N SER A 173 -15.61 -4.10 17.73
CA SER A 173 -16.17 -2.76 18.00
C SER A 173 -15.16 -1.61 17.88
N LYS A 174 -13.85 -1.91 17.81
CA LYS A 174 -12.79 -0.93 17.60
C LYS A 174 -12.38 -0.79 16.13
N TYR A 175 -12.88 -1.68 15.27
CA TYR A 175 -12.55 -1.70 13.85
C TYR A 175 -13.35 -0.66 13.08
N GLN A 176 -12.77 -0.19 11.98
CA GLN A 176 -13.40 0.76 11.08
C GLN A 176 -13.35 0.27 9.65
N SER A 177 -14.29 0.74 8.83
CA SER A 177 -14.25 0.52 7.40
C SER A 177 -12.95 1.07 6.83
N LEU A 178 -12.43 0.43 5.80
CA LEU A 178 -11.20 0.83 5.10
C LEU A 178 -11.49 0.98 3.60
N GLY A 179 -10.70 1.80 2.94
CA GLY A 179 -10.74 1.99 1.50
C GLY A 179 -9.35 1.91 0.88
N ILE A 180 -9.26 1.37 -0.34
CA ILE A 180 -8.07 1.46 -1.19
C ILE A 180 -8.29 2.62 -2.15
N PHE A 181 -7.41 3.60 -2.10
CA PHE A 181 -7.44 4.79 -2.92
C PHE A 181 -6.28 4.82 -3.89
N VAL A 182 -6.50 5.43 -5.05
CA VAL A 182 -5.46 5.68 -6.05
C VAL A 182 -5.44 7.13 -6.48
N TRP A 183 -4.24 7.69 -6.62
CA TRP A 183 -3.95 8.94 -7.29
C TRP A 183 -2.96 8.65 -8.40
N CYS A 184 -3.39 8.71 -9.66
CA CYS A 184 -2.56 8.33 -10.79
C CYS A 184 -2.77 9.31 -11.94
N ASN A 185 -1.69 9.82 -12.53
CA ASN A 185 -1.78 10.66 -13.72
C ASN A 185 -1.68 9.85 -15.01
N ARG A 186 -2.10 10.49 -16.10
CA ARG A 186 -2.14 9.85 -17.42
C ARG A 186 -0.74 9.48 -17.90
N GLU A 187 0.25 10.32 -17.62
CA GLU A 187 1.65 10.10 -17.98
C GLU A 187 2.18 8.80 -17.38
N TYR A 188 1.83 8.50 -16.13
CA TYR A 188 2.17 7.24 -15.49
C TYR A 188 1.52 6.05 -16.19
N LEU A 189 0.23 6.12 -16.53
CA LEU A 189 -0.48 5.03 -17.19
C LEU A 189 0.02 4.75 -18.62
N LEU A 190 0.53 5.79 -19.30
CA LEU A 190 1.15 5.65 -20.62
C LEU A 190 2.49 4.89 -20.56
N GLU A 191 3.26 5.07 -19.48
CA GLU A 191 4.52 4.36 -19.26
C GLU A 191 4.30 2.97 -18.64
N TYR A 192 3.28 2.85 -17.78
CA TYR A 192 3.00 1.70 -16.95
C TYR A 192 1.53 1.29 -17.07
N SER A 193 1.18 0.76 -18.25
CA SER A 193 -0.19 0.38 -18.57
C SER A 193 -0.71 -0.72 -17.64
N PRO A 194 -1.85 -0.52 -16.95
CA PRO A 194 -2.44 -1.53 -16.09
C PRO A 194 -2.98 -2.73 -16.90
N PRO A 195 -3.16 -3.92 -16.29
CA PRO A 195 -3.80 -5.06 -16.95
C PRO A 195 -5.25 -4.77 -17.38
N VAL A 196 -5.69 -5.33 -18.51
CA VAL A 196 -7.09 -5.20 -18.97
C VAL A 196 -8.11 -5.71 -17.94
N ASP A 197 -7.70 -6.69 -17.14
CA ASP A 197 -8.50 -7.42 -16.16
C ASP A 197 -8.22 -6.99 -14.72
N ILE A 198 -7.77 -5.75 -14.52
CA ILE A 198 -7.42 -5.17 -13.22
C ILE A 198 -8.50 -5.36 -12.15
N GLU A 199 -9.78 -5.15 -12.44
CA GLU A 199 -10.87 -5.32 -11.47
C GLU A 199 -10.95 -6.76 -10.96
N LYS A 200 -10.79 -7.73 -11.87
CA LYS A 200 -10.83 -9.15 -11.52
C LYS A 200 -9.60 -9.55 -10.71
N LEU A 201 -8.42 -8.98 -10.98
CA LEU A 201 -7.23 -9.20 -10.15
C LEU A 201 -7.44 -8.70 -8.72
N TYR A 202 -8.07 -7.52 -8.56
CA TYR A 202 -8.46 -7.01 -7.26
C TYR A 202 -9.45 -7.93 -6.57
N GLN A 203 -10.49 -8.42 -7.27
CA GLN A 203 -11.46 -9.37 -6.72
C GLN A 203 -10.78 -10.66 -6.23
N VAL A 204 -9.93 -11.28 -7.05
CA VAL A 204 -9.21 -12.51 -6.67
C VAL A 204 -8.30 -12.27 -5.46
N CYS A 205 -7.60 -11.14 -5.41
CA CYS A 205 -6.77 -10.79 -4.27
C CYS A 205 -7.59 -10.59 -2.99
N ILE A 206 -8.74 -9.92 -3.09
CA ILE A 206 -9.70 -9.69 -2.01
C ILE A 206 -10.22 -11.03 -1.49
N ASP A 207 -10.73 -11.89 -2.36
CA ASP A 207 -11.26 -13.21 -2.02
C ASP A 207 -10.20 -14.09 -1.33
N ALA A 208 -8.94 -13.98 -1.76
CA ALA A 208 -7.85 -14.77 -1.20
C ALA A 208 -7.33 -14.22 0.13
N THR A 209 -7.53 -12.94 0.42
CA THR A 209 -6.81 -12.24 1.51
C THR A 209 -7.74 -11.83 2.66
N LEU A 210 -9.04 -11.63 2.42
CA LEU A 210 -9.95 -11.08 3.42
C LEU A 210 -10.67 -12.13 4.25
N TYR A 211 -11.04 -11.79 5.49
CA TYR A 211 -11.84 -12.65 6.35
C TYR A 211 -13.31 -12.71 5.93
N THR A 212 -13.86 -11.59 5.48
CA THR A 212 -15.23 -11.48 4.97
C THR A 212 -15.23 -10.79 3.59
N PRO A 213 -14.82 -11.50 2.52
CA PRO A 213 -14.76 -10.93 1.17
C PRO A 213 -16.13 -10.45 0.66
N GLU A 214 -17.23 -11.01 1.14
CA GLU A 214 -18.61 -10.60 0.83
C GLU A 214 -18.98 -9.19 1.33
N ASP A 215 -18.23 -8.65 2.30
CA ASP A 215 -18.42 -7.31 2.84
C ASP A 215 -17.60 -6.24 2.09
N VAL A 216 -16.98 -6.62 0.97
CA VAL A 216 -16.12 -5.75 0.17
C VAL A 216 -16.79 -5.35 -1.12
N ILE A 217 -16.66 -4.07 -1.45
CA ILE A 217 -17.24 -3.45 -2.64
C ILE A 217 -16.10 -2.96 -3.51
N LEU A 218 -16.03 -3.46 -4.74
CA LEU A 218 -15.22 -2.87 -5.82
C LEU A 218 -16.05 -1.79 -6.51
N HIS A 219 -15.49 -0.59 -6.61
CA HIS A 219 -16.13 0.56 -7.25
C HIS A 219 -15.76 0.59 -8.74
N ASN A 220 -16.46 -0.21 -9.56
CA ASN A 220 -16.13 -0.36 -10.99
C ASN A 220 -16.02 0.98 -11.74
N ASP A 221 -16.91 1.94 -11.45
CA ASP A 221 -16.84 3.26 -12.07
C ASP A 221 -15.55 4.02 -11.69
N ALA A 222 -15.05 3.83 -10.47
CA ALA A 222 -13.78 4.41 -10.02
C ALA A 222 -12.59 3.73 -10.72
N PHE A 223 -12.64 2.42 -10.98
CA PHE A 223 -11.62 1.74 -11.79
C PHE A 223 -11.57 2.26 -13.22
N LEU A 224 -12.72 2.55 -13.84
CA LEU A 224 -12.76 3.10 -15.20
C LEU A 224 -12.21 4.54 -15.26
N ARG A 225 -12.42 5.34 -14.22
CA ARG A 225 -11.84 6.70 -14.12
C ARG A 225 -10.35 6.66 -13.81
N ALA A 226 -9.92 5.82 -12.87
CA ALA A 226 -8.52 5.67 -12.48
C ALA A 226 -7.67 4.98 -13.57
N PHE A 227 -8.26 4.02 -14.28
CA PHE A 227 -7.60 3.18 -15.28
C PHE A 227 -8.49 3.05 -16.52
N PRO A 228 -8.55 4.08 -17.39
CA PRO A 228 -9.35 4.06 -18.61
C PRO A 228 -9.00 2.88 -19.51
N LEU A 229 -10.01 2.26 -20.13
CA LEU A 229 -9.85 1.04 -20.95
C LEU A 229 -8.82 1.21 -22.07
N GLU A 230 -8.76 2.38 -22.69
CA GLU A 230 -7.83 2.72 -23.76
C GLU A 230 -6.37 2.85 -23.31
N LEU A 231 -6.14 2.96 -22.00
CA LEU A 231 -4.81 3.00 -21.39
C LEU A 231 -4.41 1.67 -20.75
N ARG A 232 -5.28 0.66 -20.78
CA ARG A 232 -4.95 -0.68 -20.29
C ARG A 232 -4.17 -1.44 -21.34
N SER A 233 -3.26 -2.27 -20.87
CA SER A 233 -2.58 -3.25 -21.72
C SER A 233 -3.60 -4.23 -22.31
N SER A 234 -3.38 -4.69 -23.53
CA SER A 234 -4.20 -5.73 -24.15
C SER A 234 -3.95 -7.13 -23.56
N GLU A 235 -2.91 -7.27 -22.75
CA GLU A 235 -2.52 -8.52 -22.12
C GLU A 235 -3.34 -8.77 -20.85
N SER A 236 -4.09 -9.87 -20.85
CA SER A 236 -4.76 -10.37 -19.64
C SER A 236 -3.74 -11.05 -18.75
N MET A 237 -3.72 -10.68 -17.47
CA MET A 237 -2.87 -11.34 -16.48
C MET A 237 -3.56 -12.54 -15.82
N ILE A 238 -4.88 -12.66 -15.94
CA ILE A 238 -5.66 -13.81 -15.41
C ILE A 238 -5.47 -15.08 -16.23
N ALA A 239 -5.16 -14.96 -17.53
CA ALA A 239 -4.78 -16.11 -18.35
C ALA A 239 -3.44 -16.75 -17.91
N THR A 240 -2.72 -16.10 -16.98
CA THR A 240 -1.42 -16.51 -16.47
C THR A 240 -1.38 -16.39 -14.94
N LYS A 241 -2.03 -17.35 -14.26
CA LYS A 241 -1.63 -18.02 -12.98
C LYS A 241 -2.62 -18.01 -11.81
N GLN A 242 -2.52 -19.12 -11.06
CA GLN A 242 -3.11 -19.33 -9.75
C GLN A 242 -2.35 -18.54 -8.69
N MET A 243 -3.05 -17.73 -7.89
CA MET A 243 -2.55 -17.29 -6.58
C MET A 243 -2.54 -18.51 -5.65
N GLN A 244 -1.40 -19.18 -5.48
CA GLN A 244 -1.20 -20.12 -4.38
C GLN A 244 0.06 -19.76 -3.60
N ARG A 245 -0.06 -19.79 -2.25
CA ARG A 245 1.03 -19.69 -1.28
C ARG A 245 2.09 -18.61 -1.55
N GLY A 246 1.65 -17.34 -1.55
CA GLY A 246 2.57 -16.22 -1.35
C GLY A 246 3.46 -15.84 -2.54
N GLU A 247 3.37 -16.55 -3.66
CA GLU A 247 4.13 -16.22 -4.87
C GLU A 247 3.19 -15.87 -6.01
N LEU A 248 3.27 -14.61 -6.46
CA LEU A 248 2.78 -14.26 -7.79
C LEU A 248 3.84 -14.69 -8.78
N VAL A 249 3.78 -15.93 -9.21
CA VAL A 249 4.71 -16.40 -10.23
C VAL A 249 4.26 -15.72 -11.55
N LEU A 250 5.16 -15.22 -12.42
CA LEU A 250 4.86 -14.74 -13.78
C LEU A 250 5.24 -15.84 -14.80
N ILE A 251 4.34 -16.30 -15.67
CA ILE A 251 4.65 -17.31 -16.72
C ILE A 251 4.62 -16.46 -17.98
N PRO A 252 5.73 -16.36 -18.72
CA PRO A 252 5.70 -15.67 -20.00
C PRO A 252 4.72 -16.39 -20.94
N PRO A 253 4.00 -15.66 -21.80
CA PRO A 253 3.14 -16.28 -22.80
C PRO A 253 3.98 -17.23 -23.65
N VAL A 254 3.47 -18.45 -23.85
CA VAL A 254 4.07 -19.43 -24.75
C VAL A 254 4.09 -18.79 -26.15
N SER A 255 5.27 -18.39 -26.60
CA SER A 255 5.47 -18.03 -28.00
C SER A 255 5.11 -19.26 -28.82
N LYS A 256 4.03 -19.15 -29.61
CA LYS A 256 3.79 -20.10 -30.69
C LYS A 256 4.96 -19.93 -31.65
N GLN A 257 5.94 -20.83 -31.57
CA GLN A 257 6.95 -20.98 -32.60
C GLN A 257 6.23 -21.24 -33.91
N SER A 258 6.42 -20.32 -34.84
CA SER A 258 6.03 -20.45 -36.25
C SER A 258 7.04 -21.34 -36.95
#